data_AF-A0A9D4FBB0-F1
#
_entry.id   AF-A0A9D4FBB0-F1
#
_cell.length_a   1.000
_cell.length_b   1.000
_cell.length_c   1.000
_cell.angle_alpha   90.00
_cell.angle_beta   90.00
_cell.angle_gamma   90.00
#
_symmetry.space_group_name_H-M   'P 1'
#
loop_
_entity.id
_entity.type
_entity.pdbx_description
1 polymer ?
#
loop_
_entity_poly.entity_id
_entity_poly.type
_entity_poly.pdbx_seq_one_letter_code
_entity_poly.pdbx_strand_id
1 'polypeptide(L)'
;MDGWMDGWMDGWMDGWMDGWMDGWMDGWMDGWMDGWMDGWMDGWMDGWMDGWMDGWMDGWMDGWCEQKVTGLSESSEHLKFLFNPGN
;
A
#
# COMPACT_ATOMS: atom_id res chain seq x y z
N MET A 1 -24.01 -58.75 -15.50
CA MET A 1 -24.13 -58.14 -14.16
C MET A 1 -23.08 -57.03 -13.99
N ASP A 2 -22.49 -56.57 -15.11
CA ASP A 2 -21.16 -55.95 -15.10
C ASP A 2 -21.24 -54.43 -15.26
N GLY A 3 -22.25 -53.92 -15.98
CA GLY A 3 -22.44 -52.48 -16.18
C GLY A 3 -22.82 -51.67 -14.92
N TRP A 4 -23.21 -52.33 -13.81
CA TRP A 4 -23.47 -51.64 -12.54
C TRP A 4 -22.18 -51.38 -11.75
N MET A 5 -21.15 -52.22 -11.92
CA MET A 5 -19.83 -51.98 -11.31
C MET A 5 -19.06 -50.94 -12.11
N ASP A 6 -19.13 -51.01 -13.45
CA ASP A 6 -18.46 -50.06 -14.34
C ASP A 6 -19.01 -48.63 -14.12
N GLY A 7 -20.33 -48.44 -14.12
CA GLY A 7 -20.92 -47.12 -13.89
C GLY A 7 -20.70 -46.55 -12.48
N TRP A 8 -20.48 -47.40 -11.49
CA TRP A 8 -20.18 -46.95 -10.12
C TRP A 8 -18.69 -46.60 -9.96
N MET A 9 -17.78 -47.32 -10.60
CA MET A 9 -16.36 -46.95 -10.67
C MET A 9 -16.17 -45.65 -11.45
N ASP A 10 -16.79 -45.51 -12.63
CA ASP A 10 -16.64 -44.31 -13.46
C ASP A 10 -17.18 -43.07 -12.72
N GLY A 11 -18.39 -43.14 -12.16
CA GLY A 11 -18.97 -41.98 -11.45
C GLY A 11 -18.22 -41.59 -10.17
N TRP A 12 -17.60 -42.55 -9.47
CA TRP A 12 -16.78 -42.25 -8.30
C TRP A 12 -15.42 -41.69 -8.67
N MET A 13 -14.82 -42.20 -9.76
CA MET A 13 -13.53 -41.74 -10.26
C MET A 13 -13.64 -40.33 -10.86
N ASP A 14 -14.66 -40.06 -11.67
CA ASP A 14 -14.94 -38.74 -12.23
C ASP A 14 -15.24 -37.73 -11.12
N GLY A 15 -16.16 -38.04 -10.19
CA GLY A 15 -16.54 -37.10 -9.13
C GLY A 15 -15.39 -36.80 -8.15
N TRP A 16 -14.51 -37.76 -7.88
CA TRP A 16 -13.34 -37.54 -7.04
C TRP A 16 -12.25 -36.75 -7.77
N MET A 17 -12.04 -37.05 -9.06
CA MET A 17 -11.03 -36.41 -9.88
C MET A 17 -11.42 -34.95 -10.18
N ASP A 18 -12.68 -34.70 -10.55
CA ASP A 18 -13.21 -33.34 -10.76
C ASP A 18 -13.18 -32.54 -9.45
N GLY A 19 -13.69 -33.08 -8.35
CA GLY A 19 -13.73 -32.37 -7.08
C GLY A 19 -12.35 -32.05 -6.50
N TRP A 20 -11.38 -32.94 -6.70
CA TRP A 20 -9.99 -32.70 -6.25
C TRP A 20 -9.26 -31.72 -7.18
N MET A 21 -9.48 -31.83 -8.49
CA MET A 21 -8.86 -30.96 -9.48
C MET A 21 -9.41 -29.54 -9.40
N ASP A 22 -10.73 -29.37 -9.30
CA ASP A 22 -11.38 -28.06 -9.11
C ASP A 22 -10.98 -27.44 -7.77
N GLY A 23 -11.09 -28.18 -6.66
CA GLY A 23 -10.77 -27.64 -5.34
C GLY A 23 -9.29 -27.27 -5.16
N TRP A 24 -8.38 -28.00 -5.78
CA TRP A 24 -6.95 -27.69 -5.74
C TRP A 24 -6.59 -26.54 -6.68
N MET A 25 -7.19 -26.51 -7.87
CA MET A 25 -6.95 -25.47 -8.87
C MET A 25 -7.53 -24.13 -8.41
N ASP A 26 -8.76 -24.10 -7.91
CA ASP A 26 -9.38 -22.90 -7.35
C ASP A 26 -8.65 -22.41 -6.11
N GLY A 27 -8.39 -23.30 -5.13
CA GLY A 27 -7.73 -22.90 -3.89
C GLY A 27 -6.29 -22.40 -4.07
N TRP A 28 -5.56 -22.96 -5.04
CA TRP A 28 -4.20 -22.50 -5.34
C TRP A 28 -4.20 -21.24 -6.20
N MET A 29 -5.11 -21.14 -7.17
CA MET A 29 -5.21 -19.99 -8.06
C MET A 29 -5.74 -18.76 -7.30
N ASP A 30 -6.80 -18.90 -6.51
CA ASP A 30 -7.36 -17.81 -5.69
C ASP A 30 -6.37 -17.41 -4.59
N GLY A 31 -5.83 -18.37 -3.83
CA GLY A 31 -4.92 -18.05 -2.73
C GLY A 31 -3.60 -17.40 -3.17
N TRP A 32 -3.09 -17.78 -4.35
CA TRP A 32 -1.87 -17.17 -4.90
C TRP A 32 -2.15 -15.84 -5.57
N MET A 33 -3.27 -15.72 -6.29
CA MET A 33 -3.65 -14.50 -6.99
C MET A 33 -4.06 -13.41 -6.00
N ASP A 34 -4.91 -13.72 -5.02
CA ASP A 34 -5.32 -12.78 -3.97
C ASP A 34 -4.13 -12.39 -3.09
N GLY A 35 -3.36 -13.36 -2.58
CA GLY A 35 -2.24 -13.08 -1.69
C GLY A 35 -1.12 -12.27 -2.34
N TRP A 36 -0.87 -12.47 -3.63
CA TRP A 36 0.14 -11.71 -4.38
C TRP A 36 -0.39 -10.34 -4.80
N MET A 37 -1.64 -10.27 -5.24
CA MET A 37 -2.26 -9.02 -5.70
C MET A 37 -2.51 -8.07 -4.52
N ASP A 38 -3.06 -8.56 -3.41
CA ASP A 38 -3.27 -7.75 -2.19
C ASP A 38 -1.94 -7.33 -1.58
N GLY A 39 -1.00 -8.27 -1.38
CA GLY A 39 0.28 -7.95 -0.75
C GLY A 39 1.15 -6.98 -1.55
N TRP A 40 1.10 -7.05 -2.88
CA TRP A 40 1.84 -6.14 -3.75
C TRP A 40 1.13 -4.80 -3.91
N MET A 41 -0.19 -4.80 -4.04
CA MET A 41 -0.99 -3.59 -4.20
C MET A 41 -1.02 -2.77 -2.91
N ASP A 42 -1.26 -3.39 -1.76
CA ASP A 42 -1.24 -2.72 -0.46
C ASP A 42 0.16 -2.21 -0.13
N GLY A 43 1.19 -3.07 -0.25
CA GLY A 43 2.56 -2.69 0.10
C GLY A 43 3.14 -1.57 -0.78
N TRP A 44 2.79 -1.55 -2.07
CA TRP A 44 3.23 -0.49 -2.98
C TRP A 44 2.42 0.79 -2.82
N MET A 45 1.09 0.67 -2.64
CA MET A 45 0.20 1.80 -2.50
C MET A 45 0.41 2.52 -1.16
N ASP A 46 0.51 1.78 -0.05
CA ASP A 46 0.81 2.35 1.28
C ASP A 46 2.21 2.96 1.30
N GLY A 47 3.23 2.22 0.87
CA GLY A 47 4.62 2.72 0.91
C GLY A 47 4.86 3.94 0.02
N TRP A 48 4.18 4.03 -1.12
CA TRP A 48 4.29 5.19 -2.01
C TRP A 48 3.46 6.37 -1.50
N MET A 49 2.25 6.12 -1.00
CA MET A 49 1.34 7.16 -0.52
C MET A 49 1.85 7.77 0.79
N ASP A 50 2.30 6.95 1.75
CA ASP A 50 2.90 7.43 3.01
C ASP A 50 4.20 8.19 2.75
N GLY A 51 5.12 7.61 1.97
CA GLY A 51 6.41 8.24 1.68
C GLY A 51 6.29 9.57 0.91
N TRP A 52 5.32 9.67 0.00
CA TRP A 52 5.06 10.91 -0.75
C TRP A 52 4.34 11.95 0.11
N MET A 53 3.35 11.53 0.91
CA MET A 53 2.57 12.42 1.73
C MET A 53 3.40 12.98 2.89
N ASP A 54 4.17 12.14 3.59
CA ASP A 54 5.08 12.59 4.65
C ASP A 54 6.18 13.49 4.10
N GLY A 55 6.86 13.09 3.02
CA GLY A 55 7.95 13.88 2.43
C GLY A 55 7.50 15.24 1.89
N TRP A 56 6.28 15.32 1.33
CA TRP A 56 5.72 16.58 0.85
C TRP A 56 5.22 17.47 1.98
N MET A 57 4.59 16.88 3.00
CA MET A 57 4.06 17.61 4.15
C MET A 57 5.17 18.16 5.04
N ASP A 58 6.21 17.36 5.31
CA ASP A 58 7.40 17.79 6.06
C ASP A 58 8.16 18.88 5.30
N GLY A 59 8.44 18.67 4.00
CA GLY A 59 9.17 19.66 3.21
C GLY A 59 8.42 21.00 3.07
N TRP A 60 7.09 20.97 3.03
CA TRP A 60 6.27 22.18 2.97
C TRP A 60 6.15 22.87 4.33
N MET A 61 5.97 22.11 5.42
CA MET A 61 5.94 22.68 6.78
C MET A 61 7.29 23.26 7.18
N ASP A 62 8.39 22.57 6.90
CA ASP A 62 9.74 23.03 7.21
C ASP A 62 10.09 24.29 6.43
N GLY A 63 9.84 24.31 5.11
CA GLY A 63 10.10 25.49 4.28
C GLY A 63 9.27 26.71 4.69
N TRP A 64 8.02 26.51 5.11
CA TRP A 64 7.14 27.59 5.54
C TRP A 64 7.50 28.11 6.94
N CYS A 65 7.83 27.21 7.87
CA CYS A 65 8.32 27.57 9.21
C CYS A 65 9.65 28.31 9.13
N GLU A 66 10.59 27.82 8.33
CA GLU A 66 11.92 28.41 8.21
C GLU A 66 11.84 29.82 7.62
N GLN A 67 11.05 30.04 6.57
CA GLN A 67 10.90 31.35 5.95
C GLN A 67 10.19 32.36 6.86
N LYS A 68 9.23 31.93 7.68
CA LYS A 68 8.55 32.81 8.65
C LYS A 68 9.42 33.12 9.86
N VAL A 69 10.14 32.14 10.41
CA VAL A 69 10.98 32.33 11.59
C VAL A 69 12.19 33.20 11.25
N THR A 70 12.86 32.92 10.13
CA THR A 70 14.00 33.72 9.66
C THR A 70 13.55 35.13 9.25
N GLY A 71 12.50 35.26 8.44
CA GLY A 71 12.01 36.56 7.97
C GLY A 71 11.49 37.47 9.10
N LEU A 72 10.86 36.92 10.14
CA LEU A 72 10.46 37.69 11.33
C LEU A 72 11.66 38.09 12.18
N SER A 73 12.67 37.22 12.30
CA SER A 73 13.90 37.54 13.03
C SER A 73 14.68 38.68 12.37
N GLU A 74 14.85 38.64 11.05
CA GLU A 74 15.53 39.68 10.27
C GLU A 74 14.74 41.00 10.26
N SER A 75 13.41 40.92 10.12
CA SER A 75 12.55 42.11 10.18
C SER A 75 12.57 42.78 11.56
N SER A 76 12.64 41.98 12.63
CA SER A 76 12.76 42.49 14.00
C SER A 76 14.11 43.19 14.22
N GLU A 77 15.21 42.59 13.76
CA GLU A 77 16.55 43.19 13.81
C GLU A 77 16.62 44.50 13.03
N HIS A 78 16.04 44.53 11.82
CA HIS A 78 16.02 45.72 10.97
C HIS A 78 15.17 46.85 11.57
N LEU A 79 14.05 46.54 12.21
CA LEU A 79 13.24 47.52 12.93
C LEU A 79 13.94 48.06 14.19
N LYS A 80 14.67 47.24 14.93
CA LYS A 80 15.52 47.71 16.04
C LYS A 80 16.59 48.69 15.56
N PHE A 81 17.17 48.43 14.38
CA PHE A 81 18.18 49.31 13.77
C PHE A 81 17.58 50.65 13.30
N LEU A 82 16.37 50.63 12.72
CA LEU A 82 15.67 51.85 12.27
C LEU A 82 15.15 52.72 13.42
N PHE A 83 14.65 52.10 14.50
CA PHE A 83 14.10 52.83 15.65
C PHE A 83 15.12 53.17 16.73
N ASN A 84 16.35 52.63 16.64
CA ASN A 84 17.41 52.92 17.59
C ASN A 84 18.78 53.10 16.89
N PRO A 85 18.93 54.14 16.03
CA PRO A 85 20.13 54.34 15.21
C PRO A 85 21.35 54.88 16.00
N GLY A 86 21.43 54.69 17.31
CA GLY A 86 22.33 55.45 18.18
C GLY A 86 22.83 54.71 19.41
N ASN A 87 23.39 53.51 19.24
CA ASN A 87 24.39 52.96 20.15
C ASN A 87 25.72 52.84 19.40
#